data_AF-A0A8J4BJG3-F1
#
_entry.id   AF-A0A8J4BJG3-F1
#
_cell.length_a   1.000
_cell.length_b   1.000
_cell.length_c   1.000
_cell.angle_alpha   90.00
_cell.angle_beta   90.00
_cell.angle_gamma   90.00
#
_symmetry.space_group_name_H-M   'P 1'
#
loop_
_entity.id
_entity.type
_entity.pdbx_description
1 polymer ?
#
loop_
_entity_poly.entity_id
_entity_poly.type
_entity_poly.pdbx_seq_one_letter_code
_entity_poly.pdbx_strand_id
1 'polypeptide(L)'
;QIVLELFELREIDTARAMLRQTQVFQRMKLDDPERYMRLEHLASRTYFDVREVYGSGSSKEKRRAALAHALSQEVVMVPPSRMMALIGQALKWQQSQGLLPPGTAFDLFRGTVQSARDEVEAYPAVPEHEVRAGEADGLRAPCVLRSPTR
;
A
#
# COMPACT_ATOMS: atom_id res chain seq x y z
N GLN A 1 -19.49 -7.09 -15.36
CA GLN A 1 -20.74 -6.68 -14.68
C GLN A 1 -20.98 -5.20 -14.80
N ILE A 2 -20.07 -4.34 -14.31
CA ILE A 2 -20.21 -2.87 -14.37
C ILE A 2 -20.55 -2.36 -15.78
N VAL A 3 -19.80 -2.76 -16.81
CA VAL A 3 -20.07 -2.36 -18.21
C VAL A 3 -21.47 -2.77 -18.70
N LEU A 4 -21.96 -3.96 -18.31
CA LEU A 4 -23.31 -4.41 -18.69
C LEU A 4 -24.40 -3.55 -18.04
N GLU A 5 -24.16 -3.11 -16.81
CA GLU A 5 -25.08 -2.23 -16.09
C GLU A 5 -25.06 -0.80 -16.62
N LEU A 6 -23.90 -0.30 -17.09
CA LEU A 6 -23.82 0.98 -17.78
C LEU A 6 -24.59 0.96 -19.11
N PHE A 7 -24.56 -0.15 -19.85
CA PHE A 7 -25.39 -0.32 -21.04
C PHE A 7 -26.89 -0.33 -20.71
N GLU A 8 -27.28 -0.96 -19.61
CA GLU A 8 -28.67 -0.97 -19.11
C GLU A 8 -29.13 0.46 -18.76
N LEU A 9 -28.26 1.27 -18.14
CA LEU A 9 -28.52 2.68 -17.78
C LEU A 9 -28.38 3.66 -18.96
N ARG A 10 -28.05 3.18 -20.16
CA ARG A 10 -27.79 3.99 -21.36
C ARG A 10 -26.60 4.95 -21.26
N GLU A 11 -25.67 4.69 -20.34
CA GLU A 11 -24.39 5.42 -20.26
C GLU A 11 -23.36 4.79 -21.21
N ILE A 12 -23.64 4.87 -22.52
CA ILE A 12 -22.87 4.18 -23.55
C ILE A 12 -21.45 4.73 -23.67
N ASP A 13 -21.27 6.04 -23.58
CA ASP A 13 -19.95 6.67 -23.72
C ASP A 13 -19.04 6.32 -22.53
N THR A 14 -19.58 6.32 -21.31
CA THR A 14 -18.87 5.86 -20.10
C THR A 14 -18.47 4.40 -20.24
N ALA A 15 -19.39 3.54 -20.68
CA ALA A 15 -19.13 2.12 -20.89
C ALA A 15 -18.02 1.89 -21.94
N ARG A 16 -18.05 2.63 -23.06
CA ARG A 16 -17.04 2.57 -24.13
C ARG A 16 -15.69 3.09 -23.67
N ALA A 17 -15.65 4.18 -22.92
CA ALA A 17 -14.43 4.71 -22.32
C ALA A 17 -13.82 3.66 -21.37
N MET A 18 -14.62 3.03 -20.52
CA MET A 18 -14.17 1.94 -19.66
C MET A 18 -13.60 0.77 -20.46
N LEU A 19 -14.30 0.28 -21.48
CA LEU A 19 -13.84 -0.83 -22.33
C LEU A 19 -12.48 -0.56 -22.98
N ARG A 20 -12.24 0.68 -23.42
CA ARG A 20 -11.02 1.05 -24.16
C ARG A 20 -9.87 1.50 -23.27
N GLN A 21 -10.14 2.09 -22.11
CA GLN A 21 -9.09 2.72 -21.29
C GLN A 21 -8.59 1.83 -20.14
N THR A 22 -9.38 0.85 -19.70
CA THR A 22 -9.01 0.03 -18.53
C THR A 22 -8.18 -1.20 -18.91
N GLN A 23 -7.14 -1.46 -18.11
CA GLN A 23 -6.18 -2.54 -18.37
C GLN A 23 -6.82 -3.94 -18.36
N VAL A 24 -7.82 -4.16 -17.51
CA VAL A 24 -8.53 -5.44 -17.41
C VAL A 24 -9.20 -5.82 -18.74
N PHE A 25 -9.78 -4.85 -19.44
CA PHE A 25 -10.42 -5.09 -20.73
C PHE A 25 -9.41 -5.21 -21.89
N GLN A 26 -8.28 -4.51 -21.80
CA GLN A 26 -7.16 -4.73 -22.73
C GLN A 26 -6.59 -6.15 -22.61
N ARG A 27 -6.45 -6.65 -21.38
CA ARG A 27 -6.02 -8.02 -21.14
C ARG A 27 -7.06 -9.02 -21.64
N MET A 28 -8.35 -8.78 -21.37
CA MET A 28 -9.43 -9.64 -21.89
C MET A 28 -9.47 -9.67 -23.42
N LYS A 29 -9.16 -8.58 -24.11
CA LYS A 29 -9.09 -8.56 -25.57
C LYS A 29 -8.01 -9.51 -26.12
N LEU A 30 -6.92 -9.72 -25.37
CA LEU A 30 -5.85 -10.64 -25.73
C LEU A 30 -6.19 -12.09 -25.36
N ASP A 31 -6.70 -12.31 -24.16
CA ASP A 31 -6.96 -13.66 -23.63
C ASP A 31 -8.27 -14.27 -24.17
N ASP A 32 -9.31 -13.45 -24.38
CA ASP A 32 -10.64 -13.87 -24.88
C ASP A 32 -11.24 -12.77 -25.80
N PRO A 33 -10.79 -12.73 -27.07
CA PRO A 33 -11.23 -11.71 -28.02
C PRO A 33 -12.72 -11.82 -28.37
N GLU A 34 -13.29 -13.02 -28.37
CA GLU A 34 -14.72 -13.22 -28.67
C GLU A 34 -15.59 -12.51 -27.63
N ARG A 35 -15.27 -12.69 -26.35
CA ARG A 35 -16.01 -12.05 -25.26
C ARG A 35 -15.87 -10.53 -25.31
N TYR A 36 -14.68 -10.02 -25.63
CA TYR A 36 -14.48 -8.58 -25.83
C TYR A 36 -15.34 -8.05 -27.00
N MET A 37 -15.35 -8.74 -28.15
CA MET A 37 -16.16 -8.35 -29.31
C MET A 37 -17.66 -8.34 -29.01
N ARG A 38 -18.16 -9.31 -28.22
CA ARG A 38 -19.57 -9.30 -27.78
C ARG A 38 -19.92 -8.03 -26.99
N LEU A 39 -19.00 -7.52 -26.16
CA LEU A 39 -19.23 -6.28 -25.41
C LEU A 39 -19.20 -5.04 -26.31
N GLU A 40 -18.31 -4.98 -27.31
CA GLU A 40 -18.31 -3.90 -28.31
C GLU A 40 -19.59 -3.91 -29.15
N HIS A 41 -20.08 -5.09 -29.54
CA HIS A 41 -21.36 -5.21 -30.24
C HIS A 41 -22.55 -4.77 -29.37
N LEU A 42 -22.54 -5.01 -28.07
CA LEU A 42 -23.58 -4.48 -27.18
C LEU A 42 -23.51 -2.94 -27.08
N ALA A 43 -22.32 -2.35 -27.18
CA ALA A 43 -22.14 -0.89 -27.16
C ALA A 43 -22.64 -0.18 -28.42
N SER A 44 -22.82 -0.88 -29.54
CA SER A 44 -23.33 -0.31 -30.79
C SER A 44 -24.84 -0.46 -30.96
N ARG A 45 -25.51 -1.24 -30.10
CA ARG A 45 -26.96 -1.45 -30.17
C ARG A 45 -27.75 -0.30 -29.55
N THR A 46 -28.90 -0.01 -30.15
CA THR A 46 -29.84 1.02 -29.66
C THR A 46 -30.74 0.53 -28.53
N TYR A 47 -30.77 -0.78 -28.25
CA TYR A 47 -31.55 -1.40 -27.19
C TYR A 47 -30.74 -2.40 -26.37
N PHE A 48 -31.14 -2.59 -25.13
CA PHE A 48 -30.52 -3.54 -24.21
C PHE A 48 -31.52 -4.64 -23.87
N ASP A 49 -31.25 -5.87 -24.32
CA ASP A 49 -32.07 -7.03 -23.99
C ASP A 49 -31.47 -7.78 -22.79
N VAL A 50 -32.18 -7.75 -21.67
CA VAL A 50 -31.80 -8.41 -20.42
C VAL A 50 -31.70 -9.93 -20.59
N ARG A 51 -32.58 -10.54 -21.40
CA ARG A 51 -32.59 -12.00 -21.59
C ARG A 51 -31.39 -12.48 -22.39
N GLU A 52 -30.96 -11.71 -23.39
CA GLU A 52 -29.76 -12.02 -24.17
C GLU A 52 -28.48 -11.88 -23.33
N VAL A 53 -28.41 -10.84 -22.48
CA VAL A 53 -27.20 -10.53 -21.71
C VAL A 53 -27.04 -11.43 -20.49
N TYR A 54 -28.13 -11.73 -19.77
CA TYR A 54 -28.09 -12.52 -18.55
C TYR A 54 -28.49 -13.99 -18.76
N GLY A 55 -29.21 -14.33 -19.83
CA GLY A 55 -29.69 -15.69 -20.11
C GLY A 55 -30.90 -16.08 -19.26
N SER A 56 -31.48 -17.26 -19.53
CA SER A 56 -32.72 -17.73 -18.90
C SER A 56 -32.60 -18.10 -17.41
N GLY A 57 -31.39 -18.35 -16.90
CA GLY A 57 -31.16 -18.78 -15.51
C GLY A 57 -30.50 -17.76 -14.59
N SER A 58 -29.95 -16.67 -15.13
CA SER A 58 -29.18 -15.68 -14.36
C SER A 58 -29.87 -14.32 -14.39
N SER A 59 -29.73 -13.58 -13.30
CA SER A 59 -30.16 -12.20 -13.18
C SER A 59 -28.98 -11.30 -12.83
N LYS A 60 -29.20 -9.99 -12.89
CA LYS A 60 -28.26 -8.96 -12.42
C LYS A 60 -27.85 -9.20 -10.98
N GLU A 61 -28.81 -9.36 -10.07
CA GLU A 61 -28.56 -9.66 -8.65
C GLU A 61 -27.78 -10.96 -8.44
N LYS A 62 -28.09 -12.03 -9.18
CA LYS A 62 -27.33 -13.30 -9.08
C LYS A 62 -25.87 -13.11 -9.49
N ARG A 63 -25.60 -12.38 -10.59
CA ARG A 63 -24.22 -12.09 -11.02
C ARG A 63 -23.49 -11.19 -10.02
N ARG A 64 -24.16 -10.17 -9.48
CA ARG A 64 -23.60 -9.30 -8.42
C ARG A 64 -23.25 -10.11 -7.18
N ALA A 65 -24.14 -10.97 -6.71
CA ALA A 65 -23.91 -11.82 -5.54
C ALA A 65 -22.74 -12.79 -5.77
N ALA A 66 -22.67 -13.44 -6.93
CA ALA A 66 -21.56 -14.34 -7.27
C ALA A 66 -20.21 -13.60 -7.31
N LEU A 67 -20.18 -12.40 -7.91
CA LEU A 67 -18.96 -11.58 -7.95
C LEU A 67 -18.57 -11.05 -6.57
N ALA A 68 -19.52 -10.58 -5.77
CA ALA A 68 -19.26 -10.13 -4.41
C ALA A 68 -18.69 -11.26 -3.56
N HIS A 69 -19.22 -12.48 -3.70
CA HIS A 69 -18.68 -13.65 -3.04
C HIS A 69 -17.25 -13.95 -3.48
N ALA A 70 -16.98 -13.99 -4.78
CA ALA A 70 -15.63 -14.22 -5.30
C ALA A 70 -14.62 -13.16 -4.83
N LEU A 71 -14.99 -11.87 -4.86
CA LEU A 71 -14.13 -10.79 -4.37
C LEU A 71 -13.90 -10.86 -2.85
N SER A 72 -14.91 -11.29 -2.08
CA SER A 72 -14.78 -11.41 -0.63
C SER A 72 -13.76 -12.48 -0.19
N GLN A 73 -13.46 -13.46 -1.05
CA GLN A 73 -12.47 -14.50 -0.78
C GLN A 73 -11.02 -13.97 -0.90
N GLU A 74 -10.81 -12.94 -1.72
CA GLU A 74 -9.50 -12.33 -1.96
C GLU A 74 -9.16 -11.24 -0.94
N VAL A 75 -10.13 -10.80 -0.15
CA VAL A 75 -9.95 -9.73 0.85
C VAL A 75 -9.90 -10.33 2.25
N VAL A 76 -8.84 -10.00 2.99
CA VAL A 76 -8.66 -10.45 4.38
C VAL A 76 -8.70 -9.28 5.35
N MET A 77 -9.39 -9.47 6.48
CA MET A 77 -9.38 -8.51 7.58
C MET A 77 -8.14 -8.74 8.45
N VAL A 78 -7.24 -7.75 8.47
CA VAL A 78 -6.02 -7.80 9.28
C VAL A 78 -6.28 -7.23 10.67
N PRO A 79 -6.01 -7.99 11.76
CA PRO A 79 -6.16 -7.47 13.12
C PRO A 79 -5.28 -6.22 13.35
N PRO A 80 -5.71 -5.29 14.23
CA PRO A 80 -4.90 -4.12 14.55
C PRO A 80 -3.55 -4.54 15.14
N SER A 81 -2.51 -3.76 14.86
CA SER A 81 -1.14 -4.02 15.35
C SER A 81 -0.60 -5.41 14.97
N ARG A 82 -1.03 -5.98 13.84
CA ARG A 82 -0.63 -7.33 13.38
C ARG A 82 0.88 -7.56 13.39
N MET A 83 1.67 -6.58 12.96
CA MET A 83 3.13 -6.65 12.98
C MET A 83 3.67 -6.86 14.40
N MET A 84 3.22 -6.08 15.37
CA MET A 84 3.63 -6.22 16.78
C MET A 84 3.21 -7.57 17.36
N ALA A 85 2.03 -8.07 17.01
CA ALA A 85 1.57 -9.39 17.43
C ALA A 85 2.46 -10.52 16.85
N LEU A 86 2.86 -10.42 15.59
CA LEU A 86 3.78 -11.37 14.95
C LEU A 86 5.18 -11.33 15.59
N ILE A 87 5.68 -10.14 15.91
CA ILE A 87 6.94 -9.96 16.65
C ILE A 87 6.86 -10.64 18.03
N GLY A 88 5.77 -10.41 18.78
CA GLY A 88 5.56 -11.07 20.06
C GLY A 88 5.47 -12.60 19.95
N GLN A 89 4.87 -13.13 18.88
CA GLN A 89 4.84 -14.57 18.60
C GLN A 89 6.24 -15.12 18.30
N ALA A 90 7.05 -14.40 17.51
CA ALA A 90 8.42 -14.79 17.20
C ALA A 90 9.31 -14.83 18.46
N LEU A 91 9.21 -13.82 19.34
CA LEU A 91 9.96 -13.80 20.61
C LEU A 91 9.59 -14.99 21.51
N LYS A 92 8.29 -15.30 21.63
CA LYS A 92 7.83 -16.48 22.39
C LYS A 92 8.39 -17.78 21.83
N TRP A 93 8.46 -17.90 20.51
CA TRP A 93 9.08 -19.06 19.86
C TRP A 93 10.59 -19.12 20.15
N GLN A 94 11.31 -18.01 20.09
CA GLN A 94 12.74 -17.98 20.43
C GLN A 94 13.01 -18.38 21.89
N GLN A 95 12.16 -17.95 22.83
CA GLN A 95 12.24 -18.37 24.25
C GLN A 95 12.02 -19.88 24.41
N SER A 96 11.05 -20.47 23.70
CA SER A 96 10.80 -21.91 23.78
C SER A 96 11.91 -22.75 23.14
N GLN A 97 12.66 -22.19 22.19
CA GLN A 97 13.87 -22.80 21.62
C GLN A 97 15.12 -22.61 22.49
N GLY A 98 15.03 -21.88 23.61
CA GLY A 98 16.17 -21.59 24.49
C GLY A 98 17.16 -20.57 23.93
N LEU A 99 16.80 -19.85 22.85
CA LEU A 99 17.62 -18.78 22.27
C LEU A 99 17.62 -17.51 23.14
N LEU A 100 16.60 -17.37 24.00
CA LEU A 100 16.44 -16.24 24.92
C LEU A 100 16.26 -16.76 26.35
N PRO A 101 16.99 -16.20 27.34
CA PRO A 101 16.80 -16.59 28.74
C PRO A 101 15.39 -16.21 29.23
N PRO A 102 14.76 -17.03 30.09
CA PRO A 102 13.48 -16.68 30.69
C PRO A 102 13.63 -15.50 31.66
N GLY A 103 12.72 -14.52 31.56
CA GLY A 103 12.62 -13.39 32.51
C GLY A 103 13.42 -12.14 32.15
N THR A 104 14.17 -12.12 31.04
CA THR A 104 14.93 -10.92 30.63
C THR A 104 14.08 -10.00 29.75
N ALA A 105 14.08 -8.69 30.04
CA ALA A 105 13.48 -7.68 29.16
C ALA A 105 14.23 -7.65 27.82
N PHE A 106 13.54 -8.05 26.74
CA PHE A 106 14.09 -8.01 25.39
C PHE A 106 13.72 -6.70 24.72
N ASP A 107 14.73 -5.91 24.35
CA ASP A 107 14.53 -4.66 23.63
C ASP A 107 14.48 -4.94 22.12
N LEU A 108 13.28 -4.82 21.55
CA LEU A 108 13.00 -5.02 20.13
C LEU A 108 13.77 -4.06 19.22
N PHE A 109 14.14 -2.88 19.69
CA PHE A 109 14.84 -1.87 18.89
C PHE A 109 16.35 -2.05 18.92
N ARG A 110 16.88 -2.50 20.06
CA ARG A 110 18.33 -2.78 20.20
C ARG A 110 18.72 -4.17 19.74
N GLY A 111 17.76 -5.04 19.44
CA GLY A 111 18.00 -6.42 19.00
C GLY A 111 18.77 -7.26 20.03
N THR A 112 18.81 -6.81 21.27
CA THR A 112 19.61 -7.39 22.35
C THR A 112 18.76 -7.45 23.61
N VAL A 113 19.07 -8.41 24.47
CA VAL A 113 18.56 -8.40 25.85
C VAL A 113 19.05 -7.12 26.51
N GLN A 114 18.17 -6.39 27.22
CA GLN A 114 18.56 -5.22 28.00
C GLN A 114 19.67 -5.63 28.97
N SER A 115 20.89 -5.41 28.54
CA SER A 115 22.09 -5.46 29.35
C SER A 115 22.15 -4.08 29.97
N ALA A 116 22.32 -4.00 31.29
CA ALA A 116 22.43 -2.75 32.04
C ALA A 116 23.57 -1.87 31.47
N ARG A 117 23.26 -1.07 30.47
CA ARG A 117 24.06 0.03 29.91
C ARG A 117 23.11 1.11 29.44
N ASP A 118 22.27 1.56 30.36
CA ASP A 118 21.73 2.92 30.30
C ASP A 118 22.88 3.84 30.73
N GLU A 119 23.84 4.06 29.84
CA GLU A 119 24.68 5.24 29.97
C GLU A 119 23.79 6.43 29.65
N VAL A 120 23.49 7.24 30.67
CA VAL A 120 22.74 8.48 30.51
C VAL A 120 23.59 9.39 29.62
N GLU A 121 23.13 9.60 28.39
CA GLU A 121 23.76 10.54 27.46
C GLU A 121 23.65 11.96 28.02
N ALA A 122 24.71 12.41 28.68
CA ALA A 122 24.82 13.75 29.19
C ALA A 122 25.29 14.67 28.05
N TYR A 123 24.52 15.73 27.77
CA TYR A 123 24.95 16.76 26.84
C TYR A 123 26.23 17.43 27.38
N PRO A 124 27.15 17.87 26.50
CA PRO A 124 28.35 18.59 26.94
C PRO A 124 27.93 19.87 27.67
N ALA A 125 28.14 19.91 28.99
CA ALA A 125 27.77 21.06 29.82
C ALA A 125 28.88 22.13 29.89
N VAL A 126 30.08 21.80 29.41
CA VAL A 126 31.26 22.67 29.47
C VAL A 126 31.64 23.10 28.06
N PRO A 127 31.66 24.41 27.76
CA PRO A 127 32.23 24.89 26.50
C PRO A 127 33.76 24.69 26.54
N GLU A 128 34.30 23.83 25.67
CA GLU A 128 35.74 23.52 25.63
C GLU A 128 36.59 24.67 25.05
N HIS A 129 35.98 25.59 24.30
CA HIS A 129 36.68 26.72 23.68
C HIS A 129 35.82 27.98 23.62
N GLU A 130 36.32 29.08 24.19
CA GLU A 130 35.85 30.42 23.88
C GLU A 130 36.62 30.97 22.68
N VAL A 131 35.90 31.18 21.57
CA VAL A 131 36.45 31.86 20.39
C VAL A 131 36.50 33.35 20.69
N ARG A 132 37.70 33.93 20.83
CA ARG A 132 37.89 35.38 20.85
C ARG A 132 37.80 35.90 19.42
N ALA A 133 36.71 36.60 19.11
CA ALA A 133 36.62 37.38 17.88
C ALA A 133 37.59 38.56 17.98
N GLY A 134 38.58 38.61 17.07
CA GLY A 134 39.44 39.78 16.91
C GLY A 134 38.67 40.96 16.32
N GLU A 135 39.12 42.17 16.65
CA GLU A 135 38.61 43.48 16.23
C GLU A 135 38.22 43.51 14.73
N ALA A 136 37.02 44.02 14.44
CA ALA A 136 36.47 44.07 13.09
C ALA A 136 37.07 45.24 12.29
N ASP A 137 38.02 44.96 11.40
CA ASP A 137 38.27 45.85 10.27
C ASP A 137 37.05 45.81 9.34
N GLY A 138 36.45 46.98 9.12
CA GLY A 138 35.09 47.20 8.61
C GLY A 138 34.77 46.75 7.18
N LEU A 139 35.04 45.49 6.81
CA LEU A 139 34.43 44.84 5.66
C LEU A 139 33.53 43.69 6.12
N ARG A 140 32.21 43.87 5.95
CA ARG A 140 31.24 42.77 6.02
C ARG A 140 31.62 41.70 5.00
N ALA A 141 32.11 40.56 5.45
CA ALA A 141 32.20 39.35 4.62
C ALA A 141 30.82 38.66 4.63
N PRO A 142 30.07 38.65 3.51
CA PRO A 142 28.71 38.08 3.50
C PRO A 142 28.70 36.54 3.59
N CYS A 143 29.80 35.85 3.32
CA CYS A 143 29.91 34.39 3.45
C CYS A 143 31.34 33.96 3.78
N VAL A 144 31.53 33.12 4.81
CA VAL A 144 32.80 32.39 5.04
C VAL A 144 32.73 31.08 4.27
N LEU A 145 33.49 30.97 3.18
CA LEU A 145 33.64 29.72 2.43
C LEU A 145 34.69 28.86 3.12
N ARG A 146 34.27 27.78 3.78
CA ARG A 146 35.17 26.69 4.19
C ARG A 146 35.43 25.83 2.97
N SER A 147 36.62 25.93 2.39
CA SER A 147 37.07 25.03 1.33
C SER A 147 37.21 23.60 1.89
N PRO A 148 36.69 22.58 1.18
CA PRO A 148 36.94 21.21 1.58
C PRO A 148 38.32 20.77 1.04
N THR A 149 38.99 19.94 1.83
CA THR A 149 40.16 19.09 1.54
C THR A 149 41.56 19.68 1.84
N ARG A 150 42.25 19.09 2.83
CA ARG A 150 43.03 17.85 2.65
C ARG A 150 43.09 17.06 3.95
#